data_AF-A0A7W3VTC9-F1
#
_entry.id   AF-A0A7W3VTC9-F1
#
_cell.length_a   1.000
_cell.length_b   1.000
_cell.length_c   1.000
_cell.angle_alpha   90.00
_cell.angle_beta   90.00
_cell.angle_gamma   90.00
#
_symmetry.space_group_name_H-M   'P 1'
#
loop_
_entity.id
_entity.type
_entity.pdbx_description
1 polymer ?
#
loop_
_entity_poly.entity_id
_entity_poly.type
_entity_poly.pdbx_seq_one_letter_code
_entity_poly.pdbx_strand_id
1 'polypeptide(L)'
;MTASPGDGAELVRAIFAGAVEAGLRAESVRGASDAEIDAMAADQRARAVPAAAREVLRLIGTTHGLWLPGSSLGVDAVRGEAKNHAAATANAQNAELSDVDGALVLAAHGGYTYHVVDGADADQDDPQVWLLTEDEPARVAWPSVSAWFKAITPDVERYRERLEVMRETGSDFLPPWAQDIVVGG
;
A
#
# COMPACT_ATOMS: atom_id res chain seq x y z
N MET A 1 -20.33 18.01 4.20
CA MET A 1 -19.84 17.33 5.42
C MET A 1 -18.37 17.04 5.18
N THR A 2 -17.51 17.87 5.74
CA THR A 2 -16.06 17.61 5.78
C THR A 2 -15.84 16.42 6.71
N ALA A 3 -15.23 15.35 6.20
CA ALA A 3 -14.78 14.23 7.01
C ALA A 3 -13.93 14.77 8.18
N SER A 4 -14.13 14.22 9.37
CA SER A 4 -13.36 14.65 10.54
C SER A 4 -11.95 14.06 10.44
N PRO A 5 -10.93 14.79 10.99
CA PRO A 5 -9.63 14.37 11.53
C PRO A 5 -9.12 12.92 11.50
N GLY A 6 -10.03 11.96 11.66
CA GLY A 6 -9.79 10.58 12.07
C GLY A 6 -10.53 9.53 11.25
N ASP A 7 -11.39 9.90 10.31
CA ASP A 7 -12.21 8.93 9.56
C ASP A 7 -11.31 7.99 8.71
N GLY A 8 -10.30 8.54 8.02
CA GLY A 8 -9.41 7.76 7.15
C GLY A 8 -8.54 6.72 7.88
N ALA A 9 -7.90 7.12 8.99
CA ALA A 9 -7.07 6.23 9.79
C ALA A 9 -7.91 5.13 10.47
N GLU A 10 -9.12 5.47 10.96
CA GLU A 10 -10.03 4.47 11.51
C GLU A 10 -10.48 3.44 10.48
N LEU A 11 -10.80 3.86 9.26
CA LEU A 11 -11.13 2.95 8.15
C LEU A 11 -9.98 2.00 7.82
N VAL A 12 -8.74 2.51 7.76
CA VAL A 12 -7.55 1.69 7.52
C VAL A 12 -7.38 0.63 8.62
N ARG A 13 -7.53 1.01 9.89
CA ARG A 13 -7.48 0.05 11.01
C ARG A 13 -8.58 -1.01 10.90
N ALA A 14 -9.80 -0.61 10.54
CA ALA A 14 -10.91 -1.55 10.38
C ALA A 14 -10.67 -2.54 9.23
N ILE A 15 -10.11 -2.09 8.10
CA ILE A 15 -9.73 -2.96 6.98
C ILE A 15 -8.66 -3.98 7.42
N PHE A 16 -7.64 -3.52 8.14
CA PHE A 16 -6.58 -4.39 8.65
C PHE A 16 -7.13 -5.44 9.64
N ALA A 17 -7.96 -5.00 10.60
CA ALA A 17 -8.61 -5.90 11.55
C ALA A 17 -9.44 -6.97 10.83
N GLY A 18 -10.21 -6.59 9.80
CA GLY A 18 -10.97 -7.53 8.98
C GLY A 18 -10.10 -8.57 8.26
N ALA A 19 -8.91 -8.19 7.79
CA ALA A 19 -7.96 -9.13 7.19
C ALA A 19 -7.42 -10.15 8.22
N VAL A 20 -7.11 -9.68 9.43
CA VAL A 20 -6.68 -10.54 10.55
C VAL A 20 -7.79 -11.49 10.98
N GLU A 21 -9.03 -10.99 11.12
CA GLU A 21 -10.22 -11.81 11.41
C GLU A 21 -10.47 -12.85 10.32
N ALA A 22 -10.25 -12.49 9.05
CA ALA A 22 -10.33 -13.42 7.93
C ALA A 22 -9.24 -14.50 7.96
N GLY A 23 -8.18 -14.33 8.77
CA GLY A 23 -7.19 -15.38 9.05
C GLY A 23 -5.76 -15.05 8.66
N LEU A 24 -5.47 -13.82 8.28
CA LEU A 24 -4.10 -13.37 8.17
C LEU A 24 -3.47 -13.35 9.58
N ARG A 25 -2.23 -13.82 9.71
CA ARG A 25 -1.46 -13.67 10.94
C ARG A 25 -0.99 -12.24 11.12
N ALA A 26 -1.39 -11.58 12.20
CA ALA A 26 -0.93 -10.23 12.52
C ALA A 26 0.60 -10.13 12.64
N GLU A 27 1.27 -11.22 13.03
CA GLU A 27 2.72 -11.30 13.15
C GLU A 27 3.44 -11.37 11.80
N SER A 28 2.71 -11.62 10.70
CA SER A 28 3.28 -11.59 9.35
C SER A 28 3.60 -10.17 8.85
N VAL A 29 3.16 -9.16 9.59
CA VAL A 29 3.42 -7.75 9.27
C VAL A 29 4.08 -7.02 10.43
N ARG A 30 4.70 -5.89 10.10
CA ARG A 30 5.24 -4.95 11.06
C ARG A 30 5.13 -3.53 10.52
N GLY A 31 4.64 -2.66 11.39
CA GLY A 31 4.53 -1.23 11.17
C GLY A 31 5.83 -0.45 11.28
N ALA A 32 5.88 0.69 10.63
CA ALA A 32 6.89 1.71 10.81
C ALA A 32 6.51 2.68 11.94
N SER A 33 7.52 3.17 12.65
CA SER A 33 7.38 4.28 13.59
C SER A 33 7.14 5.61 12.87
N ASP A 34 6.61 6.60 13.57
CA ASP A 34 6.39 7.94 13.01
C ASP A 34 7.69 8.58 12.48
N ALA A 35 8.82 8.35 13.17
CA ALA A 35 10.11 8.85 12.73
C ALA A 35 10.59 8.22 11.41
N GLU A 36 10.34 6.92 11.21
CA GLU A 36 10.67 6.24 9.96
C GLU A 36 9.77 6.71 8.81
N ILE A 37 8.48 6.93 9.10
CA ILE A 37 7.52 7.48 8.13
C ILE A 37 7.92 8.90 7.72
N ASP A 38 8.29 9.74 8.67
CA ASP A 38 8.72 11.12 8.40
C ASP A 38 10.03 11.14 7.61
N ALA A 39 10.97 10.24 7.91
CA ALA A 39 12.21 10.09 7.15
C ALA A 39 11.95 9.63 5.70
N MET A 40 11.03 8.68 5.49
CA MET A 40 10.62 8.27 4.15
C MET A 40 9.97 9.43 3.39
N ALA A 41 9.06 10.17 4.02
CA ALA A 41 8.39 11.31 3.39
C ALA A 41 9.38 12.42 3.01
N ALA A 42 10.33 12.74 3.89
CA ALA A 42 11.39 13.70 3.62
C ALA A 42 12.30 13.27 2.46
N ASP A 43 12.65 11.99 2.40
CA ASP A 43 13.47 11.43 1.32
C ASP A 43 12.74 11.46 -0.04
N GLN A 44 11.42 11.25 -0.04
CA GLN A 44 10.56 11.46 -1.20
C GLN A 44 10.25 12.94 -1.50
N ARG A 45 10.65 13.88 -0.63
CA ARG A 45 10.23 15.29 -0.71
C ARG A 45 8.70 15.45 -0.76
N ALA A 46 7.97 14.52 -0.15
CA ALA A 46 6.52 14.58 -0.10
C ALA A 46 6.08 15.77 0.74
N ARG A 47 5.01 16.45 0.31
CA ARG A 47 4.47 17.64 0.99
C ARG A 47 3.98 17.31 2.40
N ALA A 48 3.28 16.19 2.54
CA ALA A 48 2.87 15.61 3.81
C ALA A 48 2.58 14.11 3.63
N VAL A 49 2.34 13.41 4.73
CA VAL A 49 1.80 12.04 4.72
C VAL A 49 0.35 12.10 5.22
N PRO A 50 -0.65 11.85 4.36
CA PRO A 50 -2.06 11.82 4.75
C PRO A 50 -2.32 10.87 5.92
N ALA A 51 -3.32 11.17 6.74
CA ALA A 51 -3.62 10.40 7.94
C ALA A 51 -3.86 8.90 7.65
N ALA A 52 -4.61 8.59 6.59
CA ALA A 52 -4.84 7.22 6.14
C ALA A 52 -3.54 6.53 5.67
N ALA A 53 -2.71 7.21 4.88
CA ALA A 53 -1.43 6.65 4.40
C ALA A 53 -0.45 6.40 5.55
N ARG A 54 -0.38 7.32 6.52
CA ARG A 54 0.41 7.16 7.73
C ARG A 54 -0.06 5.94 8.53
N GLU A 55 -1.36 5.73 8.65
CA GLU A 55 -1.89 4.57 9.35
C GLU A 55 -1.56 3.25 8.64
N VAL A 56 -1.61 3.20 7.30
CA VAL A 56 -1.15 2.03 6.55
C VAL A 56 0.30 1.72 6.90
N LEU A 57 1.18 2.72 6.88
CA LEU A 57 2.59 2.53 7.21
C LEU A 57 2.81 2.13 8.68
N ARG A 58 1.99 2.63 9.61
CA ARG A 58 2.03 2.19 11.02
C ARG A 58 1.60 0.75 11.23
N LEU A 59 0.86 0.16 10.30
CA LEU A 59 0.42 -1.23 10.39
C LEU A 59 1.37 -2.17 9.65
N ILE A 60 1.82 -1.79 8.45
CA ILE A 60 2.54 -2.68 7.52
C ILE A 60 3.81 -2.07 6.90
N GLY A 61 4.30 -0.94 7.41
CA GLY A 61 5.31 -0.11 6.75
C GLY A 61 6.75 -0.62 6.77
N THR A 62 7.12 -1.58 7.62
CA THR A 62 8.47 -2.21 7.59
C THR A 62 8.44 -3.64 7.06
N THR A 63 7.33 -4.35 7.28
CA THR A 63 7.12 -5.70 6.76
C THR A 63 5.65 -5.81 6.40
N HIS A 64 5.38 -6.03 5.11
CA HIS A 64 4.03 -5.97 4.58
C HIS A 64 3.39 -7.34 4.32
N GLY A 65 4.06 -8.44 4.68
CA GLY A 65 3.53 -9.80 4.56
C GLY A 65 2.93 -10.06 3.18
N LEU A 66 1.66 -10.45 3.15
CA LEU A 66 0.93 -10.76 1.91
C LEU A 66 0.37 -9.55 1.16
N TRP A 67 0.49 -8.32 1.68
CA TRP A 67 0.04 -7.14 0.93
C TRP A 67 0.96 -6.91 -0.26
N LEU A 68 0.37 -6.76 -1.46
CA LEU A 68 1.06 -6.55 -2.73
C LEU A 68 2.32 -7.44 -2.91
N PRO A 69 2.18 -8.77 -2.97
CA PRO A 69 3.33 -9.67 -3.09
C PRO A 69 4.09 -9.39 -4.39
N GLY A 70 5.40 -9.21 -4.29
CA GLY A 70 6.27 -8.88 -5.43
C GLY A 70 6.33 -7.39 -5.79
N SER A 71 5.72 -6.52 -4.99
CA SER A 71 5.85 -5.07 -5.10
C SER A 71 6.69 -4.50 -3.96
N SER A 72 7.24 -3.32 -4.17
CA SER A 72 7.83 -2.51 -3.11
C SER A 72 6.73 -1.74 -2.38
N LEU A 73 6.63 -1.95 -1.07
CA LEU A 73 5.78 -1.19 -0.15
C LEU A 73 6.54 -0.96 1.15
N GLY A 74 6.37 0.22 1.75
CA GLY A 74 6.93 0.53 3.06
C GLY A 74 8.12 1.50 3.04
N VAL A 75 8.52 1.92 4.24
CA VAL A 75 9.42 3.06 4.49
C VAL A 75 10.85 2.86 4.00
N ASP A 76 11.28 1.60 3.87
CA ASP A 76 12.61 1.26 3.36
C ASP A 76 12.63 0.97 1.86
N ALA A 77 11.49 0.53 1.30
CA ALA A 77 11.40 0.08 -0.09
C ALA A 77 10.96 1.20 -1.05
N VAL A 78 10.14 2.15 -0.59
CA VAL A 78 9.58 3.23 -1.42
C VAL A 78 10.17 4.56 -0.95
N ARG A 79 11.28 4.94 -1.58
CA ARG A 79 12.15 6.05 -1.19
C ARG A 79 12.31 7.08 -2.32
N GLY A 80 13.26 8.00 -2.20
CA GLY A 80 13.52 9.06 -3.17
C GLY A 80 13.73 8.57 -4.60
N GLU A 81 14.33 7.38 -4.80
CA GLU A 81 14.49 6.79 -6.14
C GLU A 81 13.14 6.44 -6.79
N ALA A 82 12.27 5.70 -6.08
CA ALA A 82 10.93 5.37 -6.55
C ALA A 82 10.10 6.64 -6.85
N LYS A 83 10.24 7.68 -6.01
CA LYS A 83 9.64 8.99 -6.25
C LYS A 83 10.15 9.64 -7.53
N ASN A 84 11.46 9.65 -7.78
CA ASN A 84 12.03 10.25 -8.99
C ASN A 84 11.50 9.56 -10.24
N HIS A 85 11.39 8.23 -10.22
CA HIS A 85 10.82 7.48 -11.33
C HIS A 85 9.33 7.78 -11.52
N ALA A 86 8.53 7.75 -10.44
CA ALA A 86 7.11 8.09 -10.51
C ALA A 86 6.87 9.49 -11.09
N ALA A 87 7.66 10.48 -10.68
CA ALA A 87 7.59 11.84 -11.21
C ALA A 87 7.98 11.90 -12.69
N ALA A 88 9.02 11.18 -13.11
CA ALA A 88 9.39 11.08 -14.52
C ALA A 88 8.28 10.44 -15.36
N THR A 89 7.65 9.37 -14.87
CA THR A 89 6.50 8.72 -15.51
C THR A 89 5.32 9.69 -15.63
N ALA A 90 4.95 10.38 -14.55
CA ALA A 90 3.88 11.38 -14.58
C ALA A 90 4.14 12.49 -15.61
N ASN A 91 5.37 13.02 -15.65
CA ASN A 91 5.77 14.06 -16.59
C ASN A 91 5.74 13.58 -18.05
N ALA A 92 6.23 12.37 -18.33
CA ALA A 92 6.18 11.78 -19.67
C ALA A 92 4.74 11.60 -20.17
N GLN A 93 3.80 11.35 -19.25
CA GLN A 93 2.38 11.17 -19.55
C GLN A 93 1.60 12.47 -19.62
N ASN A 94 2.19 13.61 -19.24
CA ASN A 94 1.47 14.86 -18.97
C ASN A 94 0.28 14.61 -18.01
N ALA A 95 0.54 13.86 -16.93
CA ALA A 95 -0.48 13.49 -15.96
C ALA A 95 -1.11 14.73 -15.33
N GLU A 96 -2.42 14.67 -15.06
CA GLU A 96 -3.18 15.79 -14.48
C GLU A 96 -3.01 15.92 -12.95
N LEU A 97 -1.85 15.50 -12.42
CA LEU A 97 -1.49 15.78 -11.03
C LEU A 97 -1.15 17.26 -10.88
N SER A 98 -1.71 17.90 -9.87
CA SER A 98 -1.54 19.32 -9.60
C SER A 98 -0.22 19.65 -8.90
N ASP A 99 0.35 18.70 -8.14
CA ASP A 99 1.64 18.85 -7.46
C ASP A 99 2.42 17.52 -7.45
N VAL A 100 2.99 17.19 -8.61
CA VAL A 100 3.84 16.00 -8.80
C VAL A 100 5.08 16.04 -7.90
N ASP A 101 5.67 17.21 -7.68
CA ASP A 101 6.90 17.35 -6.88
C ASP A 101 6.63 17.06 -5.40
N GLY A 102 5.51 17.53 -4.85
CA GLY A 102 5.06 17.24 -3.49
C GLY A 102 4.33 15.91 -3.30
N ALA A 103 4.10 15.14 -4.36
CA ALA A 103 3.38 13.86 -4.30
C ALA A 103 4.05 12.80 -3.39
N LEU A 104 3.25 11.89 -2.82
CA LEU A 104 3.73 10.76 -2.03
C LEU A 104 3.55 9.45 -2.81
N VAL A 105 4.60 8.67 -2.99
CA VAL A 105 4.53 7.32 -3.56
C VAL A 105 4.28 6.31 -2.43
N LEU A 106 3.19 5.56 -2.55
CA LEU A 106 2.77 4.54 -1.57
C LEU A 106 3.36 3.16 -1.87
N ALA A 107 3.44 2.81 -3.16
CA ALA A 107 3.95 1.52 -3.63
C ALA A 107 4.52 1.65 -5.04
N ALA A 108 5.46 0.77 -5.35
CA ALA A 108 6.02 0.62 -6.69
C ALA A 108 5.98 -0.86 -7.10
N HIS A 109 5.63 -1.13 -8.35
CA HIS A 109 5.60 -2.47 -8.92
C HIS A 109 6.48 -2.52 -10.18
N GLY A 110 7.46 -3.43 -10.17
CA GLY A 110 8.33 -3.69 -11.33
C GLY A 110 9.20 -2.53 -11.81
N GLY A 111 9.23 -1.38 -11.12
CA GLY A 111 9.96 -0.19 -11.56
C GLY A 111 9.28 0.61 -12.66
N TYR A 112 8.05 0.26 -13.04
CA TYR A 112 7.29 0.95 -14.10
C TYR A 112 5.86 1.30 -13.70
N THR A 113 5.36 0.78 -12.57
CA THR A 113 4.04 1.12 -12.02
C THR A 113 4.16 1.71 -10.62
N TYR A 114 3.44 2.80 -10.35
CA TYR A 114 3.48 3.55 -9.10
C TYR A 114 2.06 3.90 -8.61
N HIS A 115 1.85 3.77 -7.31
CA HIS A 115 0.65 4.24 -6.63
C HIS A 115 0.97 5.53 -5.90
N VAL A 116 0.30 6.63 -6.24
CA VAL A 116 0.71 7.97 -5.84
C VAL A 116 -0.45 8.78 -5.28
N VAL A 117 -0.22 9.49 -4.18
CA VAL A 117 -1.08 10.58 -3.71
C VAL A 117 -0.51 11.89 -4.21
N ASP A 118 -1.33 12.71 -4.85
CA ASP A 118 -0.93 14.04 -5.34
C ASP A 118 -0.57 14.97 -4.16
N GLY A 119 0.48 15.78 -4.30
CA GLY A 119 0.92 16.71 -3.25
C GLY A 119 -0.13 17.78 -2.92
N ALA A 120 -0.98 18.12 -3.89
CA ALA A 120 -2.08 19.05 -3.72
C ALA A 120 -3.12 18.53 -2.73
N ASP A 121 -3.27 17.21 -2.63
CA ASP A 121 -4.22 16.52 -1.79
C ASP A 121 -3.61 16.02 -0.47
N ALA A 122 -2.34 16.33 -0.20
CA ALA A 122 -1.60 15.79 0.95
C ALA A 122 -2.16 16.23 2.33
N ASP A 123 -2.91 17.34 2.36
CA ASP A 123 -3.59 17.85 3.56
C ASP A 123 -4.96 17.19 3.79
N GLN A 124 -5.47 16.39 2.84
CA GLN A 124 -6.69 15.61 3.04
C GLN A 124 -6.38 14.38 3.90
N ASP A 125 -7.31 13.96 4.75
CA ASP A 125 -7.10 12.80 5.62
C ASP A 125 -6.98 11.48 4.85
N ASP A 126 -7.77 11.34 3.78
CA ASP A 126 -7.90 10.12 2.98
C ASP A 126 -8.02 10.44 1.47
N PRO A 127 -6.97 10.99 0.84
CA PRO A 127 -7.00 11.47 -0.54
C PRO A 127 -7.05 10.34 -1.56
N GLN A 128 -7.44 10.66 -2.78
CA GLN A 128 -7.43 9.73 -3.90
C GLN A 128 -6.02 9.20 -4.24
N VAL A 129 -5.96 8.00 -4.81
CA VAL A 129 -4.70 7.38 -5.24
C VAL A 129 -4.69 7.24 -6.75
N TRP A 130 -3.67 7.85 -7.36
CA TRP A 130 -3.32 7.76 -8.76
C TRP A 130 -2.53 6.48 -9.06
N LEU A 131 -2.79 5.92 -10.22
CA LEU A 131 -1.99 4.87 -10.83
C LEU A 131 -1.21 5.48 -11.99
N LEU A 132 0.12 5.38 -11.90
CA LEU A 132 1.03 5.75 -12.97
C LEU A 132 1.69 4.46 -13.47
N THR A 133 1.50 4.10 -14.73
CA THR A 133 2.16 2.96 -15.36
C THR A 133 2.82 3.43 -16.63
N GLU A 134 4.12 3.17 -16.84
CA GLU A 134 4.80 3.54 -18.09
C GLU A 134 3.97 3.11 -19.32
N ASP A 135 3.92 3.98 -20.32
CA ASP A 135 3.14 3.81 -21.56
C ASP A 135 1.61 3.70 -21.40
N GLU A 136 1.06 3.81 -20.20
CA GLU A 136 -0.39 3.92 -19.95
C GLU A 136 -0.79 5.34 -19.48
N PRO A 137 -2.00 5.83 -19.81
CA PRO A 137 -2.46 7.11 -19.27
C PRO A 137 -2.55 7.08 -17.73
N ALA A 138 -1.97 8.10 -17.10
CA ALA A 138 -2.16 8.36 -15.68
C ALA A 138 -3.65 8.48 -15.37
N ARG A 139 -4.10 7.86 -14.28
CA ARG A 139 -5.51 7.91 -13.86
C ARG A 139 -5.65 7.82 -12.36
N VAL A 140 -6.71 8.41 -11.83
CA VAL A 140 -7.20 8.06 -10.50
C VAL A 140 -7.70 6.62 -10.55
N ALA A 141 -7.07 5.73 -9.80
CA ALA A 141 -7.44 4.32 -9.77
C ALA A 141 -8.25 3.96 -8.52
N TRP A 142 -8.05 4.69 -7.43
CA TRP A 142 -8.82 4.52 -6.20
C TRP A 142 -9.29 5.88 -5.68
N PRO A 143 -10.54 6.00 -5.20
CA PRO A 143 -11.09 7.27 -4.72
C PRO A 143 -10.50 7.73 -3.39
N SER A 144 -9.78 6.86 -2.66
CA SER A 144 -9.13 7.18 -1.40
C SER A 144 -7.98 6.21 -1.08
N VAL A 145 -7.12 6.56 -0.12
CA VAL A 145 -6.06 5.67 0.41
C VAL A 145 -6.68 4.47 1.11
N SER A 146 -7.77 4.64 1.85
CA SER A 146 -8.48 3.50 2.48
C SER A 146 -9.09 2.57 1.42
N ALA A 147 -9.62 3.09 0.31
CA ALA A 147 -10.11 2.29 -0.80
C ALA A 147 -8.97 1.55 -1.53
N TRP A 148 -7.82 2.21 -1.70
CA TRP A 148 -6.60 1.58 -2.19
C TRP A 148 -6.15 0.46 -1.26
N PHE A 149 -6.05 0.71 0.05
CA PHE A 149 -5.62 -0.26 1.04
C PHE A 149 -6.55 -1.48 1.06
N LYS A 150 -7.87 -1.26 1.00
CA LYS A 150 -8.86 -2.34 0.86
C LYS A 150 -8.68 -3.15 -0.42
N ALA A 151 -8.39 -2.51 -1.54
CA ALA A 151 -8.22 -3.19 -2.82
C ALA A 151 -6.96 -4.06 -2.86
N ILE A 152 -5.92 -3.69 -2.10
CA ILE A 152 -4.68 -4.47 -2.00
C ILE A 152 -4.68 -5.45 -0.82
N THR A 153 -5.76 -5.51 -0.04
CA THR A 153 -5.91 -6.46 1.06
C THR A 153 -5.80 -7.90 0.53
N PRO A 154 -4.98 -8.77 1.17
CA PRO A 154 -4.85 -10.16 0.78
C PRO A 154 -6.18 -10.91 0.82
N ASP A 155 -6.47 -11.67 -0.22
CA ASP A 155 -7.60 -12.61 -0.25
C ASP A 155 -7.23 -13.90 0.49
N VAL A 156 -7.43 -13.88 1.81
CA VAL A 156 -7.06 -14.98 2.71
C VAL A 156 -7.79 -16.28 2.37
N GLU A 157 -9.06 -16.21 1.95
CA GLU A 157 -9.85 -17.37 1.55
C GLU A 157 -9.20 -18.07 0.35
N ARG A 158 -8.87 -17.31 -0.69
CA ARG A 158 -8.18 -17.84 -1.88
C ARG A 158 -6.83 -18.48 -1.54
N TYR A 159 -6.08 -17.91 -0.61
CA TYR A 159 -4.83 -18.52 -0.17
C TYR A 159 -5.05 -19.83 0.61
N ARG A 160 -6.12 -19.92 1.42
CA ARG A 160 -6.48 -21.19 2.09
C ARG A 160 -6.89 -22.26 1.10
N GLU A 161 -7.75 -21.94 0.14
CA GLU A 161 -8.13 -22.86 -0.95
C GLU A 161 -6.89 -23.39 -1.67
N ARG A 162 -5.93 -22.51 -1.95
CA ARG A 162 -4.66 -22.91 -2.57
C ARG A 162 -3.86 -23.88 -1.69
N LEU A 163 -3.82 -23.70 -0.37
CA LEU A 163 -3.17 -24.64 0.54
C LEU A 163 -3.89 -26.00 0.59
N GLU A 164 -5.22 -26.00 0.53
CA GLU A 164 -6.03 -27.22 0.50
C GLU A 164 -5.76 -28.02 -0.77
N VAL A 165 -5.80 -27.39 -1.94
CA VAL A 165 -5.46 -28.03 -3.23
C VAL A 165 -4.04 -28.60 -3.20
N MET A 166 -3.07 -27.90 -2.59
CA MET A 166 -1.70 -28.40 -2.46
C MET A 166 -1.62 -29.65 -1.58
N ARG A 167 -2.40 -29.72 -0.50
CA ARG A 167 -2.47 -30.92 0.35
C ARG A 167 -3.13 -32.09 -0.37
N GLU A 168 -4.23 -31.85 -1.07
CA GLU A 168 -4.96 -32.88 -1.83
C GLU A 168 -4.12 -33.48 -2.96
N THR A 169 -3.29 -32.65 -3.60
CA THR A 169 -2.38 -33.08 -4.67
C THR A 169 -1.09 -33.72 -4.16
N GLY A 170 -0.93 -33.87 -2.83
CA GLY A 170 0.22 -34.52 -2.20
C GLY A 170 1.51 -33.71 -2.28
N SER A 171 1.41 -32.38 -2.36
CA SER A 171 2.60 -31.52 -2.33
C SER A 171 3.16 -31.44 -0.92
N ASP A 172 4.36 -31.99 -0.71
CA ASP A 172 5.10 -31.88 0.56
C ASP A 172 5.71 -30.47 0.77
N PHE A 173 5.62 -29.59 -0.23
CA PHE A 173 6.19 -28.24 -0.19
C PHE A 173 5.15 -27.22 0.26
N LEU A 174 5.41 -26.55 1.38
CA LEU A 174 4.66 -25.36 1.76
C LEU A 174 5.35 -24.11 1.20
N PRO A 175 4.63 -23.27 0.43
CA PRO A 175 5.22 -22.05 -0.09
C PRO A 175 5.48 -21.06 1.06
N PRO A 176 6.46 -20.15 0.94
CA PRO A 176 6.84 -19.23 2.02
C PRO A 176 5.66 -18.43 2.60
N TRP A 177 4.73 -17.99 1.74
CA TRP A 177 3.54 -17.24 2.15
C TRP A 177 2.57 -18.04 3.04
N ALA A 178 2.66 -19.37 3.09
CA ALA A 178 1.79 -20.19 3.92
C ALA A 178 1.96 -19.88 5.41
N GLN A 179 3.14 -19.41 5.81
CA GLN A 179 3.43 -19.03 7.19
C GLN A 179 2.66 -17.77 7.64
N ASP A 180 2.11 -16.99 6.70
CA ASP A 180 1.45 -15.72 6.97
C ASP A 180 -0.06 -15.88 7.23
N ILE A 181 -0.56 -17.12 7.18
CA ILE A 181 -1.99 -17.44 7.30
C ILE A 181 -2.22 -18.41 8.47
N VAL A 182 -3.27 -18.15 9.24
CA VAL A 182 -3.80 -19.10 10.22
C VAL A 182 -4.51 -20.21 9.44
N VAL A 183 -3.81 -21.33 9.27
CA VAL A 183 -4.44 -22.59 8.89
C VAL A 183 -5.21 -23.09 10.12
N GLY A 184 -6.53 -23.26 10.00
CA GLY A 184 -7.33 -23.92 11.03
C GLY A 184 -6.73 -25.29 11.36
N GLY A 185 -6.66 -25.60 12.66
CA GLY A 185 -6.27 -26.92 13.17
C GLY A 185 -7.38 -27.95 13.03
#